data_AF-A0A6L6U9H6-F1
#
_entry.id   AF-A0A6L6U9H6-F1
#
_cell.length_a   1.000
_cell.length_b   1.000
_cell.length_c   1.000
_cell.angle_alpha   90.00
_cell.angle_beta   90.00
_cell.angle_gamma   90.00
#
_symmetry.space_group_name_H-M   'P 1'
#
loop_
_entity.id
_entity.type
_entity.pdbx_description
1 polymer ?
#
loop_
_entity_poly.entity_id
_entity_poly.type
_entity_poly.pdbx_seq_one_letter_code
_entity_poly.pdbx_strand_id
1 'polypeptide(L)'
;MKKTFTIILTLIGILTFGQESDYSEIDNHTKLIDSNTELIELEFDLTNKSDSTNSEYAVLKIWHKEKKIFKIIKEVSVDYGEIKSEIYLVGNKPIKIIESESMNYYLTDSIAKIKGYSIDIE
;
A
#
# COMPACT_ATOMS: atom_id res chain seq x y z
N MET A 1 35.17 -23.30 19.32
CA MET A 1 33.73 -23.47 19.05
C MET A 1 32.83 -22.75 20.05
N LYS A 2 32.92 -23.01 21.37
CA LYS A 2 32.03 -22.36 22.37
C LYS A 2 32.09 -20.82 22.35
N LYS A 3 33.29 -20.22 22.32
CA LYS A 3 33.46 -18.75 22.33
C LYS A 3 32.90 -18.06 21.09
N THR A 4 33.07 -18.67 19.91
CA THR A 4 32.55 -18.15 18.63
C THR A 4 31.03 -18.19 18.59
N PHE A 5 30.42 -19.27 19.12
CA PHE A 5 28.98 -19.41 19.21
C PHE A 5 28.36 -18.36 20.16
N THR A 6 29.03 -18.09 21.28
CA THR A 6 28.61 -17.02 22.21
C THR A 6 28.64 -15.65 21.54
N ILE A 7 29.71 -15.31 20.81
CA ILE A 7 29.84 -14.01 20.13
C ILE A 7 28.73 -13.82 19.08
N ILE A 8 28.42 -14.87 18.30
CA ILE A 8 27.34 -14.83 17.30
C ILE A 8 25.98 -14.62 17.98
N LEU A 9 25.72 -15.32 19.08
CA LEU A 9 24.45 -15.18 19.83
C LEU A 9 24.29 -13.77 20.41
N THR A 10 25.37 -13.17 20.93
CA THR A 10 25.36 -11.79 21.42
C THR A 10 25.14 -10.78 20.31
N LEU A 11 25.74 -10.98 19.13
CA LEU A 11 25.57 -10.10 17.98
C LEU A 11 24.13 -10.12 17.46
N ILE A 12 23.51 -11.30 17.38
CA ILE A 12 22.11 -11.46 16.96
C ILE A 12 21.16 -10.75 17.93
N GLY A 13 21.40 -10.88 19.25
CA GLY A 13 20.59 -10.20 20.26
C GLY A 13 20.63 -8.67 20.16
N ILE A 14 21.78 -8.08 19.81
CA ILE A 14 21.91 -6.62 19.65
C ILE A 14 21.19 -6.13 18.38
N LEU A 15 21.19 -6.93 17.31
CA LEU A 15 20.55 -6.58 16.04
C LEU A 15 19.01 -6.61 16.11
N THR A 16 18.43 -7.45 16.96
CA THR A 16 16.96 -7.55 17.09
C THR A 16 16.33 -6.38 17.86
N PHE A 17 17.03 -5.80 18.86
CA PHE A 17 16.50 -4.66 19.63
C PHE A 17 16.55 -3.33 18.87
N GLY A 18 17.42 -3.18 17.87
CA GLY A 18 17.48 -1.98 17.02
C GLY A 18 16.35 -1.91 15.99
N GLN A 19 15.74 -3.04 15.62
CA GLN A 19 14.67 -3.08 14.62
C GLN A 19 13.30 -2.65 15.18
N GLU A 20 13.02 -2.92 16.46
CA GLU A 20 11.75 -2.54 17.09
C GLU A 20 11.57 -1.01 17.20
N SER A 21 12.65 -0.28 17.48
CA SER A 21 12.61 1.20 17.53
C SER A 21 12.33 1.83 16.17
N ASP A 22 12.92 1.28 15.10
CA ASP A 22 12.77 1.81 13.73
C ASP A 22 11.34 1.61 13.20
N TYR A 23 10.68 0.49 13.52
CA TYR A 23 9.29 0.24 13.07
C TYR A 23 8.28 1.17 13.71
N SER A 24 8.40 1.41 15.02
CA SER A 24 7.53 2.35 15.75
C SER A 24 7.69 3.78 15.21
N GLU A 25 8.93 4.19 14.92
CA GLU A 25 9.23 5.51 14.36
C GLU A 25 8.62 5.67 12.96
N ILE A 26 8.77 4.67 12.08
CA ILE A 26 8.14 4.67 10.75
C ILE A 26 6.62 4.79 10.86
N ASP A 27 5.99 4.02 11.74
CA ASP A 27 4.54 4.04 11.89
C ASP A 27 4.03 5.40 12.38
N ASN A 28 4.70 5.99 13.35
CA ASN A 28 4.40 7.35 13.82
C ASN A 28 4.56 8.39 12.70
N HIS A 29 5.63 8.31 11.90
CA HIS A 29 5.79 9.19 10.74
C HIS A 29 4.65 9.04 9.73
N THR A 30 4.21 7.81 9.44
CA THR A 30 3.09 7.60 8.51
C THR A 30 1.78 8.17 9.04
N LYS A 31 1.49 8.00 10.33
CA LYS A 31 0.31 8.61 10.99
C LYS A 31 0.35 10.13 10.97
N LEU A 32 1.53 10.73 11.18
CA LEU A 32 1.71 12.18 11.08
C LEU A 32 1.46 12.69 9.66
N ILE A 33 1.88 11.94 8.63
CA ILE A 33 1.60 12.29 7.24
C ILE A 33 0.09 12.18 6.97
N ASP A 34 -0.55 11.09 7.35
CA ASP A 34 -1.98 10.86 7.08
C ASP A 34 -2.90 11.86 7.81
N SER A 35 -2.50 12.33 8.98
CA SER A 35 -3.27 13.33 9.76
C SER A 35 -2.94 14.78 9.41
N ASN A 36 -1.97 15.04 8.53
CA ASN A 36 -1.54 16.40 8.20
C ASN A 36 -2.44 17.05 7.16
N THR A 37 -3.35 17.90 7.63
CA THR A 37 -4.30 18.66 6.80
C THR A 37 -3.67 19.81 6.01
N GLU A 38 -2.39 20.12 6.22
CA GLU A 38 -1.67 21.16 5.46
C GLU A 38 -1.07 20.63 4.16
N LEU A 39 -1.11 19.31 3.94
CA LEU A 39 -0.67 18.70 2.69
C LEU A 39 -1.71 18.97 1.60
N ILE A 40 -1.22 19.34 0.42
CA ILE A 40 -2.04 19.53 -0.77
C ILE A 40 -2.10 18.21 -1.52
N GLU A 41 -3.31 17.76 -1.83
CA GLU A 41 -3.56 16.59 -2.67
C GLU A 41 -3.64 16.99 -4.15
N LEU A 42 -2.96 16.24 -5.01
CA LEU A 42 -3.10 16.29 -6.45
C LEU A 42 -3.52 14.91 -6.95
N GLU A 43 -4.57 14.86 -7.76
CA GLU A 43 -5.06 13.64 -8.40
C GLU A 43 -4.84 13.69 -9.90
N PHE A 44 -4.38 12.57 -10.47
CA PHE A 44 -4.15 12.39 -11.90
C PHE A 44 -4.85 11.14 -12.39
N ASP A 45 -5.74 11.29 -13.37
CA ASP A 45 -6.31 10.18 -14.11
C ASP A 45 -5.29 9.66 -15.15
N LEU A 46 -4.96 8.38 -15.03
CA LEU A 46 -3.99 7.64 -15.85
C LEU A 46 -4.67 6.59 -16.74
N THR A 47 -6.00 6.48 -16.71
CA THR A 47 -6.78 5.43 -17.39
C THR A 47 -6.42 5.31 -18.88
N ASN A 48 -6.18 6.43 -19.55
CA ASN A 48 -5.84 6.46 -20.99
C ASN A 48 -4.33 6.55 -21.30
N LYS A 49 -3.46 6.47 -20.29
CA LYS A 49 -2.00 6.63 -20.42
C LYS A 49 -1.21 5.37 -20.07
N SER A 50 -1.91 4.32 -19.66
CA SER A 50 -1.33 3.01 -19.38
C SER A 50 -1.15 2.25 -20.69
N ASP A 51 0.10 2.02 -21.11
CA ASP A 51 0.45 1.12 -22.24
C ASP A 51 0.12 -0.36 -21.93
N SER A 52 -0.41 -0.67 -20.73
CA SER A 52 -0.89 -1.99 -20.33
C SER A 52 -2.38 -2.11 -20.64
N THR A 53 -2.69 -3.11 -21.47
CA THR A 53 -3.90 -3.25 -22.28
C THR A 53 -5.19 -3.66 -21.54
N ASN A 54 -5.21 -3.75 -20.21
CA ASN A 54 -6.37 -4.31 -19.49
C ASN A 54 -6.88 -3.49 -18.30
N SER A 55 -6.26 -2.34 -17.97
CA SER A 55 -6.70 -1.53 -16.82
C SER A 55 -7.77 -0.54 -17.23
N GLU A 56 -9.03 -0.83 -16.91
CA GLU A 56 -10.19 0.05 -17.16
C GLU A 56 -10.12 1.38 -16.36
N TYR A 57 -9.32 1.44 -15.30
CA TYR A 57 -9.19 2.58 -14.40
C TYR A 57 -7.78 2.62 -13.81
N ALA A 58 -7.15 3.80 -13.83
CA ALA A 58 -5.90 4.03 -13.12
C ALA A 58 -5.82 5.47 -12.61
N VAL A 59 -5.51 5.65 -11.33
CA VAL A 59 -5.38 6.97 -10.69
C VAL A 59 -4.10 7.06 -9.87
N LEU A 60 -3.48 8.24 -9.90
CA LEU A 60 -2.33 8.61 -9.09
C LEU A 60 -2.68 9.81 -8.21
N LYS A 61 -2.58 9.65 -6.90
CA LYS A 61 -2.76 10.72 -5.91
C LYS A 61 -1.44 11.05 -5.24
N ILE A 62 -1.15 12.34 -5.07
CA ILE A 62 0.10 12.84 -4.49
C ILE A 62 -0.22 13.86 -3.41
N TRP A 63 0.27 13.64 -2.19
CA TRP A 63 0.25 14.62 -1.11
C TRP A 63 1.60 15.31 -1.02
N HIS A 64 1.58 16.65 -1.14
CA HIS A 64 2.78 17.46 -1.17
C HIS A 64 2.63 18.78 -0.42
N LYS A 65 3.76 19.37 -0.01
CA LYS A 65 3.85 20.73 0.53
C LYS A 65 5.19 21.34 0.17
N GLU A 66 5.23 22.60 -0.24
CA GLU A 66 6.48 23.33 -0.54
C GLU A 66 7.45 22.56 -1.47
N LYS A 67 6.92 21.96 -2.54
CA LYS A 67 7.65 21.14 -3.53
C LYS A 67 8.25 19.82 -2.97
N LYS A 68 7.86 19.40 -1.77
CA LYS A 68 8.21 18.09 -1.19
C LYS A 68 7.01 17.17 -1.22
N ILE A 69 7.23 15.91 -1.59
CA ILE A 69 6.21 14.87 -1.62
C ILE A 69 6.30 14.06 -0.32
N PHE A 70 5.15 13.75 0.27
CA PHE A 70 5.02 13.04 1.54
C PHE A 70 4.30 11.71 1.38
N LYS A 71 3.30 11.64 0.49
CA LYS A 71 2.56 10.42 0.20
C LYS A 71 2.26 10.32 -1.29
N ILE A 72 2.34 9.11 -1.82
CA ILE A 72 1.92 8.76 -3.17
C ILE A 72 0.99 7.55 -3.05
N ILE A 73 -0.16 7.61 -3.70
CA ILE A 73 -1.06 6.48 -3.85
C ILE A 73 -1.27 6.24 -5.34
N LYS A 74 -1.13 4.99 -5.78
CA LYS A 74 -1.49 4.54 -7.11
C LYS A 74 -2.56 3.46 -6.98
N GLU A 75 -3.69 3.66 -7.63
CA GLU A 75 -4.83 2.74 -7.68
C GLU A 75 -5.00 2.32 -9.14
N VAL A 76 -5.08 1.01 -9.40
CA VAL A 76 -5.19 0.45 -10.75
C VAL A 76 -6.21 -0.68 -10.71
N SER A 77 -7.22 -0.62 -11.58
CA SER A 77 -8.09 -1.75 -11.79
C SER A 77 -7.38 -2.85 -12.58
N VAL A 78 -7.65 -4.07 -12.17
CA VAL A 78 -7.23 -5.29 -12.86
C VAL A 78 -8.46 -6.17 -13.07
N ASP A 79 -8.33 -7.18 -13.92
CA ASP A 79 -9.40 -8.16 -14.12
C ASP A 79 -9.82 -8.73 -12.75
N TYR A 80 -11.08 -8.51 -12.39
CA TYR A 80 -11.69 -8.94 -11.12
C TYR A 80 -11.13 -8.29 -9.85
N GLY A 81 -10.59 -7.08 -9.91
CA GLY A 81 -10.07 -6.45 -8.69
C GLY A 81 -9.43 -5.07 -8.85
N GLU A 82 -8.73 -4.66 -7.80
CA GLU A 82 -7.95 -3.43 -7.75
C GLU A 82 -6.63 -3.68 -7.03
N ILE A 83 -5.55 -3.13 -7.59
CA ILE A 83 -4.24 -3.05 -6.95
C ILE A 83 -4.03 -1.61 -6.48
N LYS A 84 -3.69 -1.47 -5.20
CA LYS A 84 -3.35 -0.19 -4.58
C LYS A 84 -1.94 -0.24 -4.00
N SER A 85 -1.10 0.70 -4.42
CA SER A 85 0.24 0.93 -3.89
C SER A 85 0.28 2.28 -3.17
N GLU A 86 0.65 2.27 -1.89
CA GLU A 86 0.85 3.48 -1.07
C GLU A 86 2.32 3.62 -0.68
N ILE A 87 2.91 4.79 -0.91
CA ILE A 87 4.31 5.10 -0.59
C ILE A 87 4.34 6.33 0.31
N TYR A 88 5.00 6.21 1.47
CA TYR A 88 5.25 7.30 2.41
C TYR A 88 6.70 7.74 2.33
N LEU A 89 6.95 9.06 2.36
CA LEU A 89 8.28 9.63 2.17
C LEU A 89 8.67 10.60 3.28
N VAL A 90 9.97 10.59 3.61
CA VAL A 90 10.64 11.62 4.42
C VAL A 90 11.83 12.15 3.63
N GLY A 91 11.83 13.45 3.33
CA GLY A 91 12.93 14.09 2.58
C GLY A 91 13.20 13.42 1.23
N ASN A 92 12.15 13.05 0.50
CA ASN A 92 12.17 12.32 -0.78
C ASN A 92 12.67 10.86 -0.72
N LYS A 93 12.88 10.30 0.47
CA LYS A 93 13.20 8.88 0.64
C LYS A 93 11.96 8.10 1.08
N PRO A 94 11.64 6.96 0.44
CA PRO A 94 10.53 6.12 0.89
C PRO A 94 10.88 5.52 2.26
N ILE A 95 9.93 5.61 3.20
CA ILE A 95 10.04 5.04 4.55
C ILE A 95 9.08 3.85 4.75
N LYS A 96 7.99 3.78 3.98
CA LYS A 96 7.01 2.70 4.01
C LYS A 96 6.39 2.56 2.63
N ILE A 97 6.26 1.32 2.17
CA ILE A 97 5.54 0.95 0.96
C ILE A 97 4.51 -0.09 1.36
N ILE A 98 3.26 0.11 0.99
CA ILE A 98 2.16 -0.81 1.23
C ILE A 98 1.57 -1.16 -0.13
N GLU A 99 1.53 -2.44 -0.44
CA GLU A 99 0.83 -2.96 -1.61
C GLU A 99 -0.35 -3.79 -1.12
N SER A 100 -1.51 -3.54 -1.70
CA SER A 100 -2.74 -4.26 -1.38
C SER A 100 -3.48 -4.58 -2.66
N GLU A 101 -4.13 -5.74 -2.65
CA GLU A 101 -4.97 -6.22 -3.73
C GLU A 101 -6.36 -6.51 -3.16
N SER A 102 -7.39 -6.08 -3.87
CA SER A 102 -8.77 -6.43 -3.58
C SER A 102 -9.33 -7.24 -4.74
N MET A 103 -10.07 -8.30 -4.43
CA MET A 103 -10.75 -9.13 -5.43
C MET A 103 -12.26 -8.89 -5.38
N ASN A 104 -12.83 -8.60 -6.54
CA ASN A 104 -14.26 -8.53 -6.79
C ASN A 104 -14.75 -9.89 -7.30
N TYR A 105 -15.43 -10.63 -6.42
CA TYR A 105 -16.09 -11.87 -6.81
C TYR A 105 -17.47 -11.54 -7.38
N TYR A 106 -17.63 -11.65 -8.70
CA TYR A 106 -18.96 -11.73 -9.28
C TYR A 106 -19.55 -13.09 -8.92
N LEU A 107 -20.64 -13.09 -8.15
CA LEU A 107 -21.43 -14.29 -7.96
C LEU A 107 -21.97 -14.68 -9.34
N THR A 108 -21.53 -15.81 -9.88
CA THR A 108 -22.23 -16.40 -11.02
C THR A 108 -23.64 -16.80 -10.56
N ASP A 109 -24.62 -16.78 -11.45
CA ASP A 109 -26.00 -17.15 -11.15
C ASP A 109 -26.09 -18.52 -10.43
N SER A 110 -25.19 -19.43 -10.79
CA SER A 110 -25.09 -20.75 -10.17
C SER A 110 -24.67 -20.68 -8.69
N ILE A 111 -23.72 -19.81 -8.33
CA ILE A 111 -23.26 -19.63 -6.95
C ILE A 111 -24.26 -18.79 -6.14
N ALA A 112 -24.83 -17.75 -6.75
CA ALA A 112 -25.89 -16.93 -6.13
C ALA A 112 -27.11 -17.80 -5.74
N LYS A 113 -27.54 -18.68 -6.64
CA LYS A 113 -28.66 -19.62 -6.43
C LYS A 113 -28.37 -20.65 -5.34
N ILE A 114 -27.14 -21.17 -5.23
CA ILE A 114 -26.73 -22.07 -4.14
C ILE A 114 -26.73 -21.34 -2.78
N LYS A 115 -26.43 -20.04 -2.76
CA LYS A 115 -26.40 -19.20 -1.55
C LYS A 115 -27.76 -18.59 -1.18
N GLY A 116 -28.81 -18.86 -1.96
CA GLY A 116 -30.18 -18.41 -1.67
C GLY A 116 -30.45 -16.95 -2.07
N TYR A 117 -29.60 -16.33 -2.87
CA TYR A 117 -29.88 -15.03 -3.49
C TYR A 117 -30.75 -15.25 -4.73
N SER A 118 -31.92 -14.59 -4.80
CA SER A 118 -32.68 -14.45 -6.05
C SER A 118 -32.08 -13.28 -6.81
N ILE A 119 -31.48 -13.56 -7.97
CA ILE A 119 -31.17 -12.50 -8.93
C ILE A 119 -32.39 -12.43 -9.83
N ASP A 120 -33.30 -11.51 -9.53
CA ASP A 120 -34.39 -11.16 -10.44
C ASP A 120 -33.75 -10.31 -11.55
N ILE A 121 -33.49 -10.92 -12.69
CA ILE A 121 -33.03 -10.22 -13.89
C ILE A 121 -34.30 -9.75 -14.63
N GLU A 122 -34.55 -8.44 -14.64
CA GLU A 122 -35.54 -7.81 -15.55
C GLU A 122 -35.07 -7.83 -17.01
#